data_AF-A0A7L1SDN9-F1
#
_entry.id   AF-A0A7L1SDN9-F1
#
_cell.length_a   1.000
_cell.length_b   1.000
_cell.length_c   1.000
_cell.angle_alpha   90.00
_cell.angle_beta   90.00
_cell.angle_gamma   90.00
#
_symmetry.space_group_name_H-M   'P 1'
#
loop_
_entity.id
_entity.type
_entity.pdbx_description
1 polymer ?
#
loop_
_entity_poly.entity_id
_entity_poly.type
_entity_poly.pdbx_seq_one_letter_code
_entity_poly.pdbx_strand_id
1 'polypeptide(L)'
;MKGDEIWDQETECGGVVPNNDGTFHTWARIKVLPEEWEQYRCRVEHPGMSEPRIFAWEPKSGGNLPVVVAVYIIAAILVIALIGFAVCKRQSGNTQDG
;
A
#
# COMPACT_ATOMS: atom_id res chain seq x y z
N MET A 1 9.82 -14.15 -14.71
CA MET A 1 10.98 -15.01 -14.45
C MET A 1 11.08 -15.30 -12.97
N LYS A 2 11.60 -16.48 -12.61
CA LYS A 2 11.91 -16.88 -11.23
C LYS A 2 13.40 -17.24 -11.20
N GLY A 3 14.22 -16.42 -10.56
CA GLY A 3 15.67 -16.45 -10.80
C GLY A 3 15.99 -16.17 -12.28
N ASP A 4 16.70 -17.10 -12.92
CA ASP A 4 17.06 -17.01 -14.35
C ASP A 4 16.06 -17.72 -15.28
N GLU A 5 15.05 -18.40 -14.74
CA GLU A 5 14.09 -19.18 -15.53
C GLU A 5 12.93 -18.29 -16.02
N ILE A 6 12.64 -18.37 -17.32
CA ILE A 6 11.50 -17.70 -17.96
C ILE A 6 10.28 -18.63 -17.91
N TRP A 7 9.17 -18.12 -17.37
CA TRP A 7 7.94 -18.88 -17.12
C TRP A 7 6.85 -18.46 -18.12
N ASP A 8 6.91 -18.98 -19.35
CA ASP A 8 5.99 -18.55 -20.42
C ASP A 8 4.67 -19.33 -20.46
N GLN A 9 4.65 -20.62 -20.08
CA GLN A 9 3.44 -21.46 -20.19
C GLN A 9 2.31 -21.05 -19.24
N GLU A 10 2.64 -20.48 -18.09
CA GLU A 10 1.67 -20.05 -17.07
C GLU A 10 1.44 -18.53 -17.06
N THR A 11 2.16 -17.81 -17.92
CA THR A 11 2.02 -16.36 -18.06
C THR A 11 1.00 -16.05 -19.15
N GLU A 12 -0.11 -15.45 -18.75
CA GLU A 12 -1.08 -14.84 -19.66
C GLU A 12 -0.51 -13.53 -20.19
N CYS A 13 -0.41 -13.40 -21.51
CA CYS A 13 0.08 -12.18 -22.17
C CYS A 13 -1.04 -11.50 -22.96
N GLY A 14 -1.12 -10.18 -22.84
CA GLY A 14 -1.95 -9.34 -23.70
C GLY A 14 -1.26 -9.02 -25.02
N GLY A 15 -2.03 -8.90 -26.09
CA GLY A 15 -1.51 -8.36 -27.35
C GLY A 15 -0.94 -6.95 -27.20
N VAL A 16 -0.18 -6.51 -28.21
CA VAL A 16 0.36 -5.16 -28.29
C VAL A 16 -0.72 -4.24 -28.88
N VAL A 17 -1.11 -3.21 -28.13
CA VAL A 17 -2.19 -2.29 -28.50
C VAL A 17 -1.64 -0.86 -28.58
N PRO A 18 -1.96 -0.10 -29.64
CA PRO A 18 -1.50 1.28 -29.79
C PRO A 18 -2.23 2.23 -28.83
N ASN A 19 -1.50 3.24 -28.36
CA ASN A 19 -2.01 4.37 -27.58
C ASN A 19 -2.22 5.61 -28.48
N ASN A 20 -3.00 6.57 -28.00
CA ASN A 20 -3.27 7.82 -28.74
C ASN A 20 -2.04 8.74 -28.85
N ASP A 21 -1.05 8.56 -27.99
CA ASP A 21 0.20 9.33 -27.98
C ASP A 21 1.28 8.74 -28.91
N GLY A 22 0.94 7.70 -29.68
CA GLY A 22 1.88 7.01 -30.58
C GLY A 22 2.75 5.96 -29.90
N THR A 23 2.57 5.71 -28.60
CA THR A 23 3.20 4.59 -27.89
C THR A 23 2.36 3.31 -27.98
N PHE A 24 2.87 2.22 -27.41
CA PHE A 24 2.15 0.94 -27.35
C PHE A 24 2.07 0.46 -25.91
N HIS A 25 1.02 -0.30 -25.58
CA HIS A 25 0.93 -1.03 -24.33
C HIS A 25 0.72 -2.54 -24.58
N THR A 26 1.26 -3.34 -23.67
CA THR A 26 1.08 -4.78 -23.56
C THR A 26 1.19 -5.15 -22.09
N TRP A 27 0.83 -6.37 -21.72
CA TRP A 27 0.89 -6.83 -20.33
C TRP A 27 1.17 -8.32 -20.25
N ALA A 28 1.70 -8.75 -19.12
CA ALA A 28 1.91 -10.14 -18.76
C ALA A 28 1.41 -10.36 -17.32
N ARG A 29 0.74 -11.48 -17.06
CA ARG A 29 0.19 -11.82 -15.75
C ARG A 29 0.46 -13.29 -15.46
N ILE A 30 0.89 -13.58 -14.25
CA ILE A 30 1.03 -14.94 -13.72
C ILE A 30 0.32 -15.01 -12.37
N LYS A 31 -0.22 -16.18 -12.03
CA LYS A 31 -0.80 -16.45 -10.71
C LYS A 31 0.28 -17.03 -9.81
N VAL A 32 0.55 -16.36 -8.69
CA VAL A 32 1.61 -16.74 -7.76
C VAL A 32 1.05 -16.73 -6.34
N LEU A 33 1.47 -17.72 -5.53
CA LEU A 33 1.16 -17.76 -4.10
C LEU A 33 1.80 -16.56 -3.38
N PRO A 34 1.15 -15.96 -2.37
CA PRO A 34 1.68 -14.80 -1.65
C PRO A 34 3.11 -14.98 -1.10
N GLU A 35 3.44 -16.19 -0.66
CA GLU A 35 4.76 -16.57 -0.13
C GLU A 35 5.88 -16.56 -1.18
N GLU A 36 5.51 -16.68 -2.45
CA GLU A 36 6.47 -16.72 -3.56
C GLU A 36 6.56 -15.38 -4.31
N TRP A 37 5.75 -14.36 -3.99
CA TRP A 37 5.71 -13.11 -4.74
C TRP A 37 7.07 -12.44 -4.91
N GLU A 38 7.91 -12.47 -3.88
CA GLU A 38 9.25 -11.88 -3.92
C GLU A 38 10.25 -12.66 -4.80
N GLN A 39 9.95 -13.92 -5.13
CA GLN A 39 10.79 -14.78 -5.96
C GLN A 39 10.58 -14.50 -7.45
N TYR A 40 9.46 -13.89 -7.82
CA TYR A 40 9.13 -13.58 -9.21
C TYR A 40 9.52 -12.15 -9.57
N ARG A 41 10.07 -12.03 -10.78
CA ARG A 41 10.42 -10.73 -11.38
C ARG A 41 9.84 -10.63 -12.78
N CYS A 42 9.35 -9.45 -13.14
CA CYS A 42 8.91 -9.16 -14.51
C CYS A 42 10.12 -8.69 -15.32
N ARG A 43 10.38 -9.34 -16.46
CA ARG A 43 11.48 -9.01 -17.36
C ARG A 43 10.89 -8.42 -18.65
N VAL A 44 11.29 -7.21 -18.98
CA VAL A 44 10.80 -6.46 -20.14
C VAL A 44 11.95 -6.25 -21.10
N GLU A 45 11.81 -6.79 -22.30
CA GLU A 45 12.70 -6.56 -23.43
C GLU A 45 12.05 -5.62 -24.44
N HIS A 46 12.82 -4.65 -24.93
CA HIS A 46 12.36 -3.72 -25.94
C HIS A 46 13.54 -3.31 -26.83
N PRO A 47 13.40 -3.25 -28.17
CA PRO A 47 14.51 -2.90 -29.07
C PRO A 47 15.17 -1.55 -28.78
N GLY A 48 14.42 -0.62 -28.17
CA GLY A 48 14.95 0.68 -27.73
C GLY A 48 15.77 0.64 -26.44
N MET A 49 15.98 -0.52 -25.81
CA MET A 49 16.81 -0.68 -24.60
C MET A 49 17.97 -1.64 -24.91
N SER A 50 19.18 -1.26 -24.50
CA SER A 50 20.37 -2.12 -24.63
C SER A 50 20.35 -3.32 -23.69
N GLU A 51 19.61 -3.21 -22.58
CA GLU A 51 19.49 -4.23 -21.55
C GLU A 51 18.02 -4.45 -21.18
N PRO A 52 17.64 -5.69 -20.78
CA PRO A 52 16.31 -5.98 -20.30
C PRO A 52 16.06 -5.25 -18.97
N ARG A 53 14.86 -4.68 -18.82
CA ARG A 53 14.45 -4.09 -17.55
C ARG A 53 13.80 -5.15 -16.67
N ILE A 54 14.25 -5.24 -15.42
CA ILE A 54 13.73 -6.20 -14.44
C ILE A 54 12.98 -5.47 -13.32
N PHE A 55 11.74 -5.84 -13.08
CA PHE A 55 10.89 -5.31 -12.01
C PHE A 55 10.63 -6.39 -10.96
N ALA A 56 10.76 -6.06 -9.67
CA ALA A 56 10.30 -6.92 -8.59
C ALA A 56 8.82 -6.65 -8.29
N TRP A 57 8.17 -7.54 -7.54
CA TRP A 57 6.89 -7.20 -6.93
C TRP A 57 7.08 -6.16 -5.83
N GLU A 58 6.33 -5.06 -5.89
CA GLU A 58 6.27 -4.09 -4.81
C GLU A 58 4.99 -4.33 -3.98
N PRO A 59 5.11 -4.67 -2.69
CA PRO A 59 3.94 -4.76 -1.83
C PRO A 59 3.25 -3.40 -1.81
N LYS A 60 1.93 -3.42 -2.03
CA LYS A 60 1.12 -2.21 -1.92
C LYS A 60 1.34 -1.66 -0.51
N SER A 61 1.99 -0.51 -0.39
CA SER A 61 2.25 0.11 0.89
C SER A 61 0.92 0.18 1.64
N GLY A 62 0.88 -0.49 2.79
CA GLY A 62 -0.34 -0.64 3.57
C GLY A 62 -1.01 0.72 3.71
N GLY A 63 -2.33 0.76 3.48
CA GLY A 63 -3.10 1.99 3.45
C GLY A 63 -2.94 2.82 4.72
N ASN A 64 -3.70 3.92 4.83
CA ASN A 64 -3.57 4.91 5.90
C ASN A 64 -3.86 4.40 7.33
N LEU A 65 -3.86 3.10 7.60
CA LEU A 65 -4.05 2.45 8.89
C LEU A 65 -3.22 3.08 10.03
N PRO A 66 -1.89 3.31 9.92
CA PRO A 66 -1.15 3.94 11.01
C PRO A 66 -1.64 5.38 11.28
N VAL A 67 -2.03 6.11 10.23
CA VAL A 67 -2.60 7.46 10.34
C VAL A 67 -3.96 7.43 11.03
N VAL A 68 -4.83 6.49 10.65
CA VAL A 68 -6.16 6.31 11.24
C VAL A 68 -6.05 5.96 12.74
N VAL A 69 -5.14 5.05 13.09
CA VAL A 69 -4.89 4.68 14.49
C VAL A 69 -4.41 5.89 15.29
N ALA A 70 -3.46 6.68 14.76
CA ALA A 70 -2.96 7.87 15.44
C ALA A 70 -4.06 8.91 15.71
N VAL A 71 -4.94 9.16 14.73
CA VAL A 71 -6.07 10.09 14.89
C VAL A 71 -7.02 9.65 16.00
N TYR A 72 -7.32 8.35 16.08
CA TYR A 72 -8.22 7.82 17.10
C TYR A 72 -7.66 7.97 18.53
N ILE A 73 -6.35 7.73 18.70
CA ILE A 73 -5.67 7.90 19.99
C ILE A 73 -5.70 9.37 20.43
N ILE A 74 -5.41 10.31 19.53
CA ILE A 74 -5.44 11.74 19.84
C ILE A 74 -6.85 12.17 20.26
N ALA A 75 -7.87 11.75 19.53
CA ALA A 75 -9.26 12.07 19.84
C ALA A 75 -9.68 11.53 21.22
N ALA A 76 -9.30 10.31 21.56
CA ALA A 76 -9.61 9.70 22.86
C ALA A 76 -8.97 10.48 24.03
N ILE A 77 -7.71 10.90 23.88
CA ILE A 77 -7.01 11.69 24.91
C ILE A 77 -7.71 13.03 25.15
N LEU A 78 -8.13 13.71 24.08
CA LEU A 78 -8.85 14.98 24.18
C LEU A 78 -10.19 14.82 24.91
N VAL A 79 -10.95 13.77 24.59
CA VAL A 79 -12.22 13.49 25.28
C VAL A 79 -12.01 13.22 26.77
N ILE A 80 -11.00 12.41 27.13
CA ILE A 80 -10.68 12.12 28.53
C ILE A 80 -10.27 13.40 29.27
N ALA A 81 -9.43 14.25 28.65
CA ALA A 81 -9.01 15.51 29.24
C ALA A 81 -10.18 16.46 29.48
N LEU A 82 -11.12 16.56 28.53
CA LEU A 82 -12.33 17.39 28.66
C LEU A 82 -13.24 16.89 29.79
N ILE A 83 -13.44 15.58 29.89
CA ILE A 83 -14.24 14.97 30.98
C ILE A 83 -13.56 15.21 32.32
N GLY A 84 -12.25 14.96 32.42
CA GLY A 84 -11.47 15.21 33.64
C GLY A 84 -11.56 16.67 34.09
N PHE A 85 -11.36 17.62 33.17
CA PHE A 85 -11.48 19.05 33.45
C PHE A 85 -12.89 19.43 33.93
N ALA A 86 -13.94 18.91 33.29
CA ALA A 86 -15.32 19.16 33.67
C ALA A 86 -15.65 18.62 35.08
N VAL A 87 -15.17 17.41 35.42
CA VAL A 87 -15.35 16.81 36.76
C VAL A 87 -14.59 17.59 37.82
N CYS A 88 -13.33 17.99 37.56
CA CYS A 88 -12.56 18.81 38.50
C CYS A 88 -13.25 20.16 38.77
N LYS A 89 -13.75 20.86 37.75
CA LYS A 89 -14.50 22.11 37.96
C LYS A 89 -15.80 21.90 38.77
N ARG A 90 -16.49 20.76 38.61
CA ARG A 90 -17.70 20.44 39.39
C ARG A 90 -17.41 20.15 40.85
N GLN A 91 -16.24 19.60 41.17
CA GLN A 91 -15.83 19.36 42.56
C GLN A 91 -15.40 20.66 43.25
N SER A 92 -14.65 21.54 42.57
CA SER A 92 -14.24 22.84 43.14
C SER A 92 -15.38 23.83 43.33
N GLY A 93 -16.54 23.62 42.69
CA GLY A 93 -17.75 24.43 42.88
C GLY A 93 -18.68 23.96 44.01
N ASN A 94 -18.42 22.81 44.65
CA ASN A 94 -19.25 22.24 45.71
C ASN A 94 -18.63 22.36 47.12
N THR A 95 -17.48 23.03 47.29
CA THR A 95 -16.82 23.25 48.60
C THR A 95 -17.02 24.68 49.13
N GLN A 96 -18.21 25.27 48.92
CA GLN A 96 -18.65 26.51 49.57
C GLN A 96 -20.16 26.43 49.91
N ASP A 97 -20.59 25.37 50.61
CA ASP A 97 -21.80 25.43 51.44
C ASP A 97 -21.69 24.30 52.48
N GLY A 98 -21.50 24.66 53.75
CA GLY A 98 -21.19 23.75 54.86
C GLY A 98 -20.45 24.43 55.98
#